data_AF-A0A929N0B6-F1
#
_entry.id   AF-A0A929N0B6-F1
#
_cell.length_a   1.000
_cell.length_b   1.000
_cell.length_c   1.000
_cell.angle_alpha   90.00
_cell.angle_beta   90.00
_cell.angle_gamma   90.00
#
_symmetry.space_group_name_H-M   'P 1'
#
loop_
_entity.id
_entity.type
_entity.pdbx_description
1 polymer ?
#
loop_
_entity_poly.entity_id
_entity_poly.type
_entity_poly.pdbx_seq_one_letter_code
_entity_poly.pdbx_strand_id
1 'polypeptide(L)'
;MILHQPAGDYITGYRKLEGAYKAGKLRSIGISNFNAAEVQHLIDECETTPALIQTECHPYFPQTELKELLAQHNIALQAWYPLGGRGNDSIMGEPLIGEIAKAHGKSPAQVILRWHVQQGNIVIPGSKTPSHIAQNIELFDFALTDEEMARIATLDKGDSIFHHTPEILDRFAHFVPDVDGQK
;
A
#
# COMPACT_ATOMS: atom_id res chain seq x y z
N MET A 1 -8.93 -2.15 11.82
CA MET A 1 -7.96 -1.23 12.47
C MET A 1 -6.57 -1.65 12.04
N ILE A 2 -5.68 -0.72 11.73
CA ILE A 2 -4.30 -1.06 11.39
C ILE A 2 -3.33 -0.39 12.35
N LEU A 3 -2.27 -1.11 12.75
CA LEU A 3 -1.15 -0.50 13.46
C LEU A 3 -0.30 0.27 12.44
N HIS A 4 -0.18 1.59 12.60
CA HIS A 4 0.23 2.47 11.50
C HIS A 4 1.74 2.43 11.19
N GLN A 5 2.59 2.19 12.19
CA GLN A 5 4.05 2.22 12.03
C GLN A 5 4.67 1.11 12.90
N PRO A 6 5.81 0.52 12.48
CA PRO A 6 6.59 -0.39 13.32
C PRO A 6 7.42 0.40 14.36
N ALA A 7 6.75 1.30 15.10
CA ALA A 7 7.39 2.21 16.04
C ALA A 7 7.03 1.86 17.49
N GLY A 8 7.98 2.06 18.40
CA GLY A 8 7.84 1.69 19.82
C GLY A 8 7.64 0.18 20.01
N ASP A 9 6.90 -0.19 21.06
CA ASP A 9 6.53 -1.59 21.31
C ASP A 9 5.32 -2.00 20.46
N TYR A 10 5.56 -2.22 19.17
CA TYR A 10 4.52 -2.60 18.22
C TYR A 10 3.93 -3.98 18.49
N ILE A 11 4.65 -4.89 19.16
CA ILE A 11 4.14 -6.22 19.54
C ILE A 11 3.05 -6.07 20.60
N THR A 12 3.32 -5.32 21.68
CA THR A 12 2.29 -5.01 22.68
C THR A 12 1.14 -4.23 22.05
N GLY A 13 1.43 -3.29 21.14
CA GLY A 13 0.42 -2.57 20.38
C GLY A 13 -0.50 -3.50 19.58
N TYR A 14 0.06 -4.47 18.86
CA TYR A 14 -0.70 -5.42 18.06
C TYR A 14 -1.49 -6.40 18.93
N ARG A 15 -0.93 -6.91 20.03
CA ARG A 15 -1.66 -7.75 21.01
C ARG A 15 -2.90 -7.05 21.59
N LYS A 16 -2.88 -5.73 21.74
CA LYS A 16 -4.09 -4.95 22.10
C LYS A 16 -5.14 -4.95 20.99
N LEU A 17 -4.73 -4.89 19.73
CA LEU A 17 -5.64 -5.05 18.59
C LEU A 17 -6.26 -6.46 18.56
N GLU A 18 -5.47 -7.50 18.83
CA GLU A 18 -5.97 -8.88 18.95
C GLU A 18 -7.04 -9.01 20.04
N GLY A 19 -6.79 -8.45 21.23
CA GLY A 19 -7.76 -8.44 22.32
C GLY A 19 -9.07 -7.75 21.93
N ALA A 20 -8.99 -6.62 21.23
CA ALA A 20 -10.17 -5.90 20.73
C ALA A 20 -10.90 -6.66 19.61
N TYR A 21 -10.17 -7.35 18.73
CA TYR A 21 -10.72 -8.22 17.70
C TYR A 21 -11.47 -9.43 18.30
N LYS A 22 -10.83 -10.16 19.22
CA LYS A 22 -11.43 -11.31 19.93
C LYS A 22 -12.65 -10.93 20.76
N ALA A 23 -12.67 -9.70 21.29
CA ALA A 23 -13.83 -9.14 22.01
C ALA A 23 -14.94 -8.61 21.07
N GLY A 24 -14.81 -8.75 19.75
CA GLY A 24 -15.80 -8.31 18.76
C GLY A 24 -15.88 -6.79 18.57
N LYS A 25 -14.95 -6.01 19.13
CA LYS A 25 -14.92 -4.54 18.99
C LYS A 25 -14.35 -4.13 17.63
N LEU A 26 -13.50 -4.96 17.04
CA LEU A 26 -12.93 -4.78 15.72
C LEU A 26 -13.37 -5.94 14.83
N ARG A 27 -13.77 -5.65 13.59
CA ARG A 27 -14.10 -6.69 12.59
C ARG A 27 -12.87 -7.33 11.96
N SER A 28 -11.76 -6.59 11.90
CA SER A 28 -10.50 -7.03 11.30
C SER A 28 -9.35 -6.14 11.78
N ILE A 29 -8.15 -6.71 11.82
CA ILE A 29 -6.91 -6.07 12.24
C ILE A 29 -5.81 -6.25 11.19
N GLY A 30 -4.95 -5.26 11.05
CA GLY A 30 -3.86 -5.25 10.08
C GLY A 30 -2.70 -4.38 10.56
N ILE A 31 -1.73 -4.17 9.68
CA ILE A 31 -0.52 -3.38 9.95
C ILE A 31 -0.24 -2.42 8.78
N SER A 32 0.68 -1.49 8.97
CA SER A 32 1.09 -0.56 7.94
C SER A 32 2.57 -0.22 8.06
N ASN A 33 3.25 -0.20 6.92
CA ASN A 33 4.65 0.20 6.79
C ASN A 33 5.68 -0.71 7.52
N PHE A 34 5.39 -2.01 7.62
CA PHE A 34 6.31 -3.01 8.13
C PHE A 34 7.12 -3.60 6.97
N ASN A 35 8.43 -3.79 7.16
CA ASN A 35 9.25 -4.55 6.22
C ASN A 35 9.08 -6.07 6.42
N ALA A 36 9.61 -6.88 5.51
CA ALA A 36 9.43 -8.34 5.54
C ALA A 36 9.89 -8.99 6.86
N ALA A 37 11.01 -8.55 7.44
CA ALA A 37 11.52 -9.08 8.70
C ALA A 37 10.60 -8.73 9.89
N GLU A 38 10.07 -7.50 9.91
CA GLU A 38 9.13 -7.07 10.95
C GLU A 38 7.77 -7.76 10.82
N VAL A 39 7.30 -8.01 9.58
CA VAL A 39 6.10 -8.82 9.33
C VAL A 39 6.29 -10.24 9.86
N GLN A 40 7.42 -10.88 9.55
CA GLN A 40 7.72 -12.23 10.04
C GLN A 40 7.76 -12.26 11.58
N HIS A 41 8.47 -11.32 12.19
CA HIS A 41 8.56 -11.24 13.65
C HIS A 41 7.17 -11.09 14.31
N LEU A 42 6.30 -10.26 13.74
CA LEU A 42 4.92 -10.10 14.24
C LEU A 42 4.11 -11.40 14.10
N ILE A 43 4.25 -12.12 12.99
CA ILE A 43 3.58 -13.40 12.78
C ILE A 43 4.04 -14.46 13.80
N ASP A 44 5.33 -14.46 14.12
CA ASP A 44 5.91 -15.42 15.07
C ASP A 44 5.47 -15.13 16.52
N GLU A 45 5.25 -13.86 16.86
CA GLU A 45 4.97 -13.40 18.24
C GLU A 45 3.48 -13.25 18.58
N CYS A 46 2.59 -13.16 17.58
CA CYS A 46 1.17 -12.90 17.77
C CYS A 46 0.30 -14.08 17.33
N GLU A 47 -0.88 -14.24 17.93
CA GLU A 47 -1.77 -15.37 17.64
C GLU A 47 -2.60 -15.15 16.36
N THR A 48 -2.88 -13.89 16.04
CA THR A 48 -3.76 -13.47 14.95
C THR A 48 -2.92 -12.88 13.83
N THR A 49 -2.88 -13.54 12.68
CA THR A 49 -2.22 -13.01 11.50
C THR A 49 -2.93 -11.73 11.00
N PRO A 50 -2.19 -10.67 10.63
CA PRO A 50 -2.78 -9.48 10.01
C PRO A 50 -3.60 -9.82 8.77
N ALA A 51 -4.81 -9.28 8.66
CA ALA A 51 -5.63 -9.47 7.45
C ALA A 51 -5.06 -8.71 6.24
N LEU A 52 -4.35 -7.60 6.50
CA LEU A 52 -3.68 -6.83 5.47
C LEU A 52 -2.45 -6.09 6.03
N ILE A 53 -1.56 -5.75 5.11
CA ILE A 53 -0.55 -4.71 5.29
C ILE A 53 -0.83 -3.55 4.33
N GLN A 54 -0.90 -2.34 4.87
CA GLN A 54 -0.93 -1.12 4.07
C GLN A 54 0.51 -0.62 3.87
N THR A 55 1.02 -0.53 2.65
CA THR A 55 2.43 -0.13 2.40
C THR A 55 2.56 0.69 1.12
N GLU A 56 3.69 1.39 0.97
CA GLU A 56 4.03 2.08 -0.27
C GLU A 56 4.10 1.03 -1.37
N CYS A 57 3.36 1.22 -2.44
CA CYS A 57 3.42 0.34 -3.58
C CYS A 57 3.02 1.11 -4.82
N HIS A 58 3.84 1.03 -5.86
CA HIS A 58 3.60 1.62 -7.18
C HIS A 58 4.55 0.94 -8.19
N PRO A 59 4.41 1.12 -9.52
CA PRO A 59 5.26 0.42 -10.49
C PRO A 59 6.78 0.55 -10.30
N TYR A 60 7.28 1.66 -9.73
CA TYR A 60 8.70 1.82 -9.40
C TYR A 60 9.15 1.08 -8.11
N PHE A 61 8.20 0.61 -7.31
CA PHE A 61 8.45 -0.12 -6.07
C PHE A 61 7.26 -1.08 -5.82
N PRO A 62 7.21 -2.21 -6.54
CA PRO A 62 6.03 -3.07 -6.61
C PRO A 62 5.87 -4.01 -5.41
N GLN A 63 6.81 -3.96 -4.45
CA GLN A 63 6.84 -4.78 -3.23
C GLN A 63 6.97 -6.29 -3.51
N THR A 64 7.78 -6.69 -4.50
CA THR A 64 7.91 -8.08 -4.94
C THR A 64 8.23 -9.05 -3.80
N GLU A 65 9.32 -8.81 -3.06
CA GLU A 65 9.75 -9.69 -1.95
C GLU A 65 8.72 -9.73 -0.82
N LEU A 66 8.15 -8.57 -0.46
CA LEU A 66 7.13 -8.50 0.58
C LEU A 66 5.89 -9.30 0.16
N LYS A 67 5.41 -9.15 -1.09
CA LYS A 67 4.25 -9.89 -1.60
C LYS A 67 4.43 -11.40 -1.53
N GLU A 68 5.64 -11.91 -1.78
CA GLU A 68 5.92 -13.34 -1.66
C GLU A 68 5.71 -13.84 -0.23
N LEU A 69 6.18 -13.10 0.78
CA LEU A 69 5.92 -13.41 2.19
C LEU A 69 4.42 -13.33 2.51
N LEU A 70 3.75 -12.25 2.10
CA LEU A 70 2.34 -12.03 2.40
C LEU A 70 1.44 -13.15 1.85
N ALA A 71 1.76 -13.65 0.65
CA ALA A 71 1.02 -14.75 0.01
C ALA A 71 1.06 -16.05 0.84
N GLN A 72 2.17 -16.33 1.52
CA GLN A 72 2.31 -17.53 2.38
C GLN A 72 1.39 -17.49 3.60
N HIS A 73 1.02 -16.30 4.03
CA HIS A 73 0.21 -16.06 5.24
C HIS A 73 -1.19 -15.53 4.94
N ASN A 74 -1.61 -15.50 3.67
CA ASN A 74 -2.91 -14.97 3.23
C ASN A 74 -3.16 -13.51 3.70
N ILE A 75 -2.11 -12.68 3.65
CA ILE A 75 -2.17 -11.27 4.02
C ILE A 75 -2.37 -10.44 2.75
N ALA A 76 -3.39 -9.59 2.71
CA ALA A 76 -3.60 -8.71 1.56
C ALA A 76 -2.65 -7.51 1.59
N LEU A 77 -2.12 -7.10 0.42
CA LEU A 77 -1.41 -5.83 0.30
C LEU A 77 -2.40 -4.70 -0.05
N GLN A 78 -2.33 -3.59 0.68
CA GLN A 78 -3.04 -2.36 0.38
C GLN A 78 -2.05 -1.23 0.05
N ALA A 79 -2.05 -0.79 -1.20
CA ALA A 79 -1.12 0.20 -1.72
C ALA A 79 -1.53 1.63 -1.33
N TRP A 80 -0.71 2.30 -0.51
CA TRP A 80 -0.72 3.75 -0.42
C TRP A 80 0.32 4.34 -1.38
N TYR A 81 0.10 5.61 -1.75
CA TYR A 81 0.81 6.29 -2.86
C TYR A 81 0.89 5.50 -4.17
N PRO A 82 -0.23 4.90 -4.63
CA PRO A 82 -0.22 4.11 -5.86
C PRO A 82 0.21 4.89 -7.12
N LEU A 83 0.15 6.22 -7.08
CA LEU A 83 0.51 7.12 -8.18
C LEU A 83 1.83 7.86 -7.95
N GLY A 84 2.73 7.34 -7.11
CA GLY A 84 4.07 7.93 -6.90
C GLY A 84 4.18 8.93 -5.76
N GLY A 85 3.08 9.21 -5.05
CA GLY A 85 3.07 10.04 -3.84
C GLY A 85 2.83 11.53 -4.08
N ARG A 86 2.72 12.29 -2.99
CA ARG A 86 2.35 13.71 -3.07
C ARG A 86 3.44 14.53 -3.75
N GLY A 87 3.09 15.19 -4.85
CA GLY A 87 3.99 16.09 -5.58
C GLY A 87 5.04 15.37 -6.43
N ASN A 88 4.89 14.06 -6.63
CA ASN A 88 5.78 13.28 -7.48
C ASN A 88 4.99 12.72 -8.67
N ASP A 89 5.10 13.41 -9.81
CA ASP A 89 4.41 13.05 -11.05
C ASP A 89 5.27 12.12 -11.94
N SER A 90 6.45 11.67 -11.48
CA SER A 90 7.40 10.94 -12.31
C SER A 90 6.79 9.70 -12.96
N ILE A 91 6.01 8.92 -12.20
CA ILE A 91 5.38 7.69 -12.69
C ILE A 91 4.18 7.95 -13.60
N MET A 92 3.46 9.07 -13.40
CA MET A 92 2.39 9.50 -14.30
C MET A 92 2.95 10.04 -15.62
N GLY A 93 4.18 10.56 -15.60
CA GLY A 93 4.94 11.00 -16.77
C GLY A 93 5.81 9.92 -17.42
N GLU A 94 5.79 8.68 -16.95
CA GLU A 94 6.60 7.58 -17.47
C GLU A 94 6.20 7.25 -18.93
N PRO A 95 7.12 7.35 -19.92
CA PRO A 95 6.82 7.10 -21.32
C PRO A 95 6.11 5.78 -21.59
N LEU A 96 6.51 4.69 -20.90
CA LEU A 96 5.86 3.38 -21.04
C LEU A 96 4.39 3.43 -20.61
N ILE A 97 4.10 4.08 -19.48
CA ILE A 97 2.72 4.21 -18.99
C ILE A 97 1.90 5.05 -19.96
N GLY A 98 2.48 6.12 -20.51
CA GLY A 98 1.82 6.95 -21.52
C GLY A 98 1.49 6.21 -22.82
N GLU A 99 2.39 5.33 -23.28
CA GLU A 99 2.16 4.47 -24.45
C GLU A 99 0.98 3.53 -24.23
N ILE A 100 0.98 2.81 -23.11
CA ILE A 100 -0.09 1.88 -22.73
C ILE A 100 -1.42 2.64 -22.57
N ALA A 101 -1.40 3.79 -21.91
CA ALA A 101 -2.58 4.63 -21.73
C ALA A 101 -3.21 5.02 -23.07
N LYS A 102 -2.39 5.40 -24.06
CA LYS A 102 -2.84 5.70 -25.42
C LYS A 102 -3.43 4.47 -26.12
N ALA A 103 -2.83 3.29 -25.97
CA ALA A 103 -3.31 2.06 -26.58
C ALA A 103 -4.72 1.66 -26.09
N HIS A 104 -5.03 1.94 -24.82
CA HIS A 104 -6.33 1.65 -24.21
C HIS A 104 -7.32 2.82 -24.24
N GLY A 105 -6.91 4.01 -24.70
CA GLY A 105 -7.73 5.22 -24.61
C GLY A 105 -8.02 5.65 -23.17
N LYS A 106 -7.07 5.43 -22.26
CA LYS A 106 -7.17 5.69 -20.81
C LYS A 106 -6.16 6.75 -20.38
N SER A 107 -6.28 7.23 -19.14
CA SER A 107 -5.26 8.07 -18.53
C SER A 107 -4.10 7.24 -17.94
N PRO A 108 -2.90 7.82 -17.76
CA PRO A 108 -1.80 7.18 -17.02
C PRO A 108 -2.22 6.70 -15.63
N ALA A 109 -3.03 7.48 -14.91
CA ALA A 109 -3.55 7.10 -13.60
C ALA A 109 -4.41 5.83 -13.68
N GLN A 110 -5.29 5.72 -14.67
CA GLN A 110 -6.11 4.51 -14.85
C GLN A 110 -5.25 3.29 -15.17
N VAL A 111 -4.22 3.42 -15.99
CA VAL A 111 -3.27 2.31 -16.28
C VAL A 111 -2.58 1.84 -15.00
N ILE A 112 -2.05 2.75 -14.19
CA ILE A 112 -1.34 2.40 -12.95
C ILE A 112 -2.31 1.76 -11.94
N LEU A 113 -3.51 2.30 -11.78
CA LEU A 113 -4.50 1.74 -10.86
C LEU A 113 -5.01 0.38 -11.36
N ARG A 114 -5.16 0.20 -12.68
CA ARG A 114 -5.51 -1.10 -13.26
C ARG A 114 -4.40 -2.13 -13.04
N TRP A 115 -3.15 -1.72 -13.17
CA TRP A 115 -1.99 -2.57 -12.84
C TRP A 115 -2.06 -3.06 -11.39
N HIS A 116 -2.36 -2.18 -10.42
CA HIS A 116 -2.57 -2.61 -9.02
C HIS A 116 -3.64 -3.69 -8.89
N VAL A 117 -4.81 -3.48 -9.51
CA VAL A 117 -5.92 -4.44 -9.45
C VAL A 117 -5.52 -5.79 -10.05
N GLN A 118 -4.83 -5.80 -11.20
CA GLN A 118 -4.36 -7.04 -11.83
C GLN A 118 -3.20 -7.72 -11.09
N GLN A 119 -2.43 -6.97 -10.31
CA GLN A 119 -1.43 -7.49 -9.37
C GLN A 119 -2.06 -8.07 -8.08
N GLY A 120 -3.38 -8.01 -7.92
CA GLY A 120 -4.07 -8.46 -6.72
C GLY A 120 -3.97 -7.49 -5.53
N ASN A 121 -3.49 -6.27 -5.75
CA ASN A 121 -3.37 -5.26 -4.71
C ASN A 121 -4.74 -4.62 -4.42
N ILE A 122 -5.03 -4.36 -3.15
CA ILE A 122 -6.03 -3.35 -2.76
C ILE A 122 -5.38 -1.98 -3.00
N VAL A 123 -6.09 -1.03 -3.61
CA VAL A 123 -5.51 0.28 -3.96
C VAL A 123 -6.36 1.43 -3.41
N ILE A 124 -5.70 2.44 -2.82
CA ILE A 124 -6.36 3.59 -2.18
C ILE A 124 -5.83 4.93 -2.72
N PRO A 125 -6.16 5.31 -3.97
CA PRO A 125 -5.71 6.58 -4.52
C PRO A 125 -6.41 7.76 -3.82
N GLY A 126 -5.63 8.76 -3.40
CA GLY A 126 -6.17 9.99 -2.83
C GLY A 126 -6.57 10.99 -3.91
N SER A 127 -7.75 11.60 -3.79
CA SER A 127 -8.18 12.72 -4.64
C SER A 127 -9.17 13.62 -3.91
N LYS A 128 -9.17 14.91 -4.24
CA LYS A 128 -10.20 15.88 -3.82
C LYS A 128 -11.08 16.35 -5.00
N THR A 129 -10.76 15.92 -6.22
CA THR A 129 -11.44 16.36 -7.45
C THR A 129 -12.46 15.30 -7.87
N PRO A 130 -13.76 15.62 -7.96
CA PRO A 130 -14.79 14.64 -8.32
C PRO A 130 -14.53 13.90 -9.65
N SER A 131 -14.04 14.60 -10.67
CA SER A 131 -13.70 13.98 -11.97
C SER A 131 -12.57 12.95 -11.85
N HIS A 132 -11.53 13.22 -11.04
CA HIS A 132 -10.46 12.26 -10.77
C HIS A 132 -10.99 11.06 -9.97
N ILE A 133 -11.91 11.29 -9.02
CA ILE A 133 -12.53 10.20 -8.25
C ILE A 133 -13.30 9.26 -9.19
N ALA A 134 -14.08 9.81 -10.12
CA ALA A 134 -14.79 9.03 -11.14
C ALA A 134 -13.81 8.23 -12.01
N GLN A 135 -12.78 8.88 -12.55
CA GLN A 135 -11.76 8.22 -13.37
C GLN A 135 -11.00 7.10 -12.62
N ASN A 136 -10.69 7.31 -11.33
CA ASN A 136 -10.02 6.32 -10.50
C ASN A 136 -10.87 5.06 -10.23
N ILE A 137 -12.19 5.12 -10.46
CA ILE A 137 -13.11 3.98 -10.31
C ILE A 137 -13.34 3.27 -11.66
N GLU A 138 -13.25 4.00 -12.78
CA GLU A 138 -13.39 3.50 -14.15
C GLU A 138 -12.18 2.67 -14.60
N LEU A 139 -11.95 1.55 -13.92
CA LEU A 139 -10.81 0.64 -14.12
C LEU A 139 -11.24 -0.77 -14.59
N PHE A 140 -12.53 -1.05 -14.64
CA PHE A 140 -13.04 -2.41 -14.84
C PHE A 140 -13.58 -2.68 -16.24
N ASP A 141 -13.52 -1.68 -17.11
CA ASP A 141 -13.93 -1.75 -18.52
C ASP A 141 -12.76 -2.02 -19.48
N PHE A 142 -11.54 -2.21 -18.96
CA PHE A 142 -10.37 -2.61 -19.73
C PHE A 142 -9.45 -3.53 -18.90
N ALA A 143 -8.49 -4.16 -19.56
CA ALA A 143 -7.45 -4.97 -18.93
C ALA A 143 -6.12 -4.74 -19.63
N LEU A 144 -5.05 -4.69 -18.83
CA LEU A 144 -3.69 -4.72 -19.33
C LEU A 144 -3.35 -6.14 -19.77
N THR A 145 -2.70 -6.27 -20.92
CA THR A 145 -2.24 -7.56 -21.43
C THR A 145 -1.08 -8.10 -20.60
N ASP A 146 -0.82 -9.41 -20.69
CA ASP A 146 0.33 -10.02 -20.01
C ASP A 146 1.66 -9.37 -20.44
N GLU A 147 1.77 -8.98 -21.71
CA GLU A 147 2.93 -8.25 -22.24
C GLU A 147 3.06 -6.86 -21.60
N GLU A 148 1.97 -6.11 -21.49
CA GLU A 148 1.97 -4.79 -20.82
C GLU A 148 2.31 -4.92 -19.34
N MET A 149 1.77 -5.92 -18.65
CA MET A 149 2.10 -6.21 -17.26
C MET A 149 3.58 -6.55 -17.09
N ALA A 150 4.15 -7.36 -17.99
CA ALA A 150 5.57 -7.70 -18.00
C ALA A 150 6.46 -6.48 -18.28
N ARG A 151 6.05 -5.60 -19.21
CA ARG A 151 6.76 -4.34 -19.50
C ARG A 151 6.72 -3.41 -18.29
N ILE A 152 5.59 -3.27 -17.60
CA ILE A 152 5.48 -2.44 -16.39
C ILE A 152 6.38 -2.99 -15.27
N ALA A 153 6.54 -4.30 -15.16
CA ALA A 153 7.43 -4.90 -14.17
C ALA A 153 8.90 -4.51 -14.35
N THR A 154 9.35 -4.11 -15.55
CA THR A 154 10.72 -3.64 -15.77
C THR A 154 10.97 -2.23 -15.24
N LEU A 155 9.94 -1.55 -14.73
CA LEU A 155 10.06 -0.22 -14.13
C LEU A 155 10.52 -0.26 -12.66
N ASP A 156 10.57 -1.44 -12.03
CA ASP A 156 11.00 -1.58 -10.64
C ASP A 156 12.41 -0.98 -10.43
N LYS A 157 12.50 -0.03 -9.49
CA LYS A 157 13.75 0.65 -9.11
C LYS A 157 14.34 0.09 -7.83
N GLY A 158 13.61 -0.76 -7.10
CA GLY A 158 14.04 -1.36 -5.85
C GLY A 158 14.19 -0.40 -4.68
N ASP A 159 13.70 0.84 -4.79
CA ASP A 159 13.82 1.84 -3.73
C ASP A 159 12.48 2.52 -3.41
N SER A 160 12.25 2.69 -2.11
CA SER A 160 11.05 3.32 -1.54
C SER A 160 11.23 4.83 -1.53
N ILE A 161 10.19 5.62 -1.82
CA ILE A 161 10.24 7.07 -1.61
C ILE A 161 10.05 7.45 -0.13
N PHE A 162 9.60 6.51 0.70
CA PHE A 162 9.47 6.66 2.14
C PHE A 162 10.43 5.74 2.88
N HIS A 163 11.42 6.33 3.53
CA HIS A 163 12.43 5.60 4.29
C HIS A 163 12.15 5.66 5.80
N HIS A 164 12.26 4.50 6.45
CA HIS A 164 12.11 4.36 7.90
C HIS A 164 13.47 4.49 8.57
N THR A 165 13.90 5.72 8.89
CA THR A 165 15.08 5.90 9.74
C THR A 165 14.72 5.73 11.21
N PRO A 166 15.67 5.35 12.09
CA PRO A 166 15.44 5.27 13.53
C PRO A 166 14.84 6.57 14.10
N GLU A 167 15.28 7.73 13.61
CA GLU A 167 14.77 9.04 14.03
C GLU A 167 13.30 9.26 13.64
N ILE A 168 12.92 8.80 12.45
CA ILE A 168 11.51 8.88 11.99
C ILE A 168 10.63 7.96 12.84
N LEU A 169 11.09 6.74 13.12
CA LEU A 169 10.37 5.79 13.97
C LEU A 169 10.23 6.30 15.41
N ASP A 170 11.29 6.89 15.98
CA ASP A 170 11.24 7.51 17.30
C ASP A 170 10.22 8.65 17.35
N ARG A 171 10.20 9.49 16.31
CA ARG A 171 9.17 10.54 16.19
C ARG A 171 7.77 9.97 16.14
N PHE A 172 7.54 8.86 15.42
CA PHE A 172 6.23 8.21 15.40
C PHE A 172 5.83 7.61 16.75
N ALA A 173 6.78 7.07 17.51
CA ALA A 173 6.52 6.53 18.84
C ALA A 173 6.08 7.61 19.85
N HIS A 174 6.56 8.84 19.67
CA HIS A 174 6.24 9.98 20.52
C HIS A 174 5.18 10.93 19.93
N PHE A 175 4.66 10.63 18.74
CA PHE A 175 3.67 11.47 18.09
C PHE A 175 2.31 11.37 18.80
N VAL A 176 1.82 12.51 19.27
CA VAL A 176 0.46 12.65 19.81
C VAL A 176 -0.34 13.48 18.81
N PRO A 177 -1.28 12.89 18.06
CA PRO A 177 -2.14 13.65 17.17
C PRO A 177 -3.03 14.59 17.99
N ASP A 178 -3.20 15.83 17.51
CA ASP A 178 -4.26 16.71 18.00
C ASP A 178 -5.60 16.18 17.50
N VAL A 179 -6.22 15.33 18.32
CA VAL A 179 -7.52 14.71 18.00
C VAL A 179 -8.67 15.70 18.17
N ASP A 180 -8.53 16.67 19.07
CA ASP A 180 -9.60 17.62 19.40
C ASP A 180 -9.68 18.76 18.37
N GLY A 181 -8.54 19.16 17.80
CA GLY A 181 -8.45 20.15 16.73
C GLY A 181 -8.79 19.64 15.32
N GLN A 182 -9.09 18.34 15.16
CA GLN A 182 -9.47 17.73 13.87
C GLN A 182 -10.99 17.73 13.59
N LYS A 183 -11.78 18.43 14.41
CA LYS A 183 -13.25 18.56 14.24
C LYS A 183 -13.64 19.60 13.21
#